data_AF-A0A2D6XFH1-F1
#
_entry.id   AF-A0A2D6XFH1-F1
#
_cell.length_a   1.000
_cell.length_b   1.000
_cell.length_c   1.000
_cell.angle_alpha   90.00
_cell.angle_beta   90.00
_cell.angle_gamma   90.00
#
_symmetry.space_group_name_H-M   'P 1'
#
loop_
_entity.id
_entity.type
_entity.pdbx_description
1 polymer ?
#
loop_
_entity_poly.entity_id
_entity_poly.type
_entity_poly.pdbx_seq_one_letter_code
_entity_poly.pdbx_strand_id
1 'polypeptide(L)'
;MTDSTYNGWANHATWNVALWIQNDEGIYNFAKGMTDYYTFKTSMREMQGNSSMGYQTPDGVSWSDSALDVARLDELIQELN
;
A
#
# COMPACT_ATOMS: atom_id res chain seq x y z
N MET A 1 -8.97 -26.66 5.54
CA MET A 1 -9.33 -25.23 5.57
C MET A 1 -8.45 -24.57 4.53
N THR A 2 -9.03 -24.04 3.46
CA THR A 2 -8.26 -23.32 2.44
C THR A 2 -7.82 -22.02 3.09
N ASP A 3 -6.57 -21.98 3.53
CA ASP A 3 -5.94 -20.77 4.03
C ASP A 3 -5.82 -19.81 2.84
N SER A 4 -6.87 -19.03 2.61
CA SER A 4 -6.95 -18.06 1.50
C SER A 4 -6.12 -16.82 1.82
N THR A 5 -4.91 -17.01 2.33
CA THR A 5 -3.96 -15.92 2.55
C THR A 5 -3.28 -15.62 1.22
N TYR A 6 -3.29 -14.36 0.82
CA TYR A 6 -2.65 -13.91 -0.42
C TYR A 6 -1.16 -13.69 -0.13
N ASN A 7 -0.38 -14.78 -0.11
CA ASN A 7 1.03 -14.79 0.31
C ASN A 7 1.25 -14.28 1.75
N GLY A 8 0.44 -14.75 2.71
CA GLY A 8 0.53 -14.32 4.11
C GLY A 8 -0.19 -13.00 4.44
N TRP A 9 -0.90 -12.41 3.46
CA TRP A 9 -1.73 -11.23 3.67
C TRP A 9 -3.21 -11.60 3.79
N ALA A 10 -3.96 -10.79 4.55
CA ALA A 10 -5.36 -11.03 4.87
C ALA A 10 -6.30 -11.08 3.65
N ASN A 11 -5.96 -10.37 2.57
CA ASN A 11 -6.75 -10.33 1.34
C ASN A 11 -5.92 -9.84 0.14
N HIS A 12 -6.49 -10.00 -1.06
CA HIS A 12 -5.87 -9.59 -2.32
C HIS A 12 -5.51 -8.10 -2.36
N ALA A 13 -6.41 -7.23 -1.89
CA ALA A 13 -6.21 -5.79 -1.97
C ALA A 13 -4.98 -5.37 -1.14
N THR A 14 -4.89 -5.89 0.08
CA THR A 14 -3.76 -5.62 0.98
C THR A 14 -2.46 -6.17 0.42
N TRP A 15 -2.48 -7.40 -0.11
CA TRP A 15 -1.31 -7.98 -0.79
C TRP A 15 -0.85 -7.15 -1.98
N ASN A 16 -1.77 -6.69 -2.85
CA ASN A 16 -1.41 -5.93 -4.03
C ASN A 16 -0.78 -4.57 -3.65
N VAL A 17 -1.35 -3.87 -2.67
CA VAL A 17 -0.76 -2.63 -2.14
C VAL A 17 0.65 -2.89 -1.59
N ALA A 18 0.82 -3.92 -0.76
CA ALA A 18 2.10 -4.28 -0.19
C ALA A 18 3.14 -4.70 -1.24
N LEU A 19 2.70 -5.38 -2.32
CA LEU A 19 3.53 -5.76 -3.44
C LEU A 19 4.13 -4.52 -4.11
N TRP A 20 3.30 -3.53 -4.45
CA TRP A 20 3.75 -2.29 -5.10
C TRP A 20 4.67 -1.46 -4.21
N ILE A 21 4.37 -1.36 -2.92
CA ILE A 21 5.24 -0.67 -1.95
C ILE A 21 6.63 -1.31 -1.89
N GLN A 22 6.73 -2.64 -1.99
CA GLN A 22 8.02 -3.34 -1.85
C GLN A 22 8.79 -3.53 -3.16
N ASN A 23 8.10 -3.60 -4.31
CA ASN A 23 8.72 -3.96 -5.59
C ASN A 23 8.99 -2.76 -6.49
N ASP A 24 8.29 -1.64 -6.33
CA ASP A 24 8.55 -0.42 -7.09
C ASP A 24 9.51 0.48 -6.32
N GLU A 25 10.68 0.74 -6.89
CA GLU A 25 11.73 1.54 -6.22
C GLU A 25 11.26 2.96 -5.87
N GLY A 26 10.41 3.57 -6.69
CA GLY A 26 9.87 4.91 -6.43
C GLY A 26 8.91 4.91 -5.24
N ILE A 27 7.97 3.97 -5.22
CA ILE A 27 7.01 3.81 -4.13
C ILE A 27 7.72 3.36 -2.85
N TYR A 28 8.69 2.46 -2.95
CA TYR A 28 9.48 1.96 -1.82
C TYR A 28 10.23 3.11 -1.12
N ASN A 29 10.98 3.91 -1.88
CA ASN A 29 11.70 5.06 -1.33
C ASN A 29 10.75 6.12 -0.78
N PHE A 30 9.58 6.28 -1.39
CA PHE A 30 8.55 7.18 -0.88
C PHE A 30 7.96 6.68 0.45
N ALA A 31 7.64 5.39 0.55
CA ALA A 31 7.12 4.74 1.75
C ALA A 31 8.10 4.79 2.92
N LYS A 32 9.41 4.64 2.66
CA LYS A 32 10.50 4.83 3.63
C LYS A 32 10.59 6.25 4.21
N GLY A 33 9.97 7.23 3.58
CA GLY A 33 9.89 8.58 4.12
C GLY A 33 8.73 8.78 5.09
N MET A 34 7.87 7.77 5.26
CA MET A 34 6.59 7.89 5.95
C MET A 34 6.66 7.23 7.32
N THR A 35 5.74 7.63 8.21
CA THR A 35 5.64 7.07 9.56
C THR A 35 4.57 5.99 9.66
N ASP A 36 3.54 6.08 8.84
CA ASP A 36 2.33 5.26 8.91
C ASP A 36 1.65 5.20 7.52
N TYR A 37 0.78 4.20 7.33
CA TYR A 37 0.12 4.01 6.03
C TYR A 37 -0.83 5.17 5.66
N TYR A 38 -1.40 5.84 6.67
CA TYR A 38 -2.30 6.95 6.44
C TYR A 38 -1.56 8.17 5.86
N THR A 39 -0.37 8.46 6.38
CA THR A 39 0.52 9.50 5.86
C THR A 39 0.97 9.14 4.45
N PHE A 40 1.39 7.89 4.22
CA PHE A 40 1.75 7.40 2.88
C PHE A 40 0.65 7.65 1.83
N LYS A 41 -0.59 7.20 2.07
CA LYS A 41 -1.68 7.34 1.09
C LYS A 41 -2.03 8.81 0.83
N THR A 42 -1.97 9.64 1.88
CA THR A 42 -2.35 11.05 1.79
C THR A 42 -1.28 11.81 1.00
N SER A 43 0.00 11.62 1.34
CA SER A 43 1.11 12.23 0.62
C SER A 43 1.20 11.73 -0.82
N MET A 44 0.89 10.46 -1.10
CA MET A 44 0.87 9.95 -2.47
C MET A 44 -0.22 10.62 -3.32
N ARG A 45 -1.39 10.87 -2.72
CA ARG A 45 -2.46 11.63 -3.38
C ARG A 45 -2.06 13.08 -3.64
N GLU A 46 -1.39 13.72 -2.70
CA GLU A 46 -0.88 15.09 -2.86
C GLU A 46 0.20 15.17 -3.95
N MET A 47 1.12 14.20 -4.00
CA MET A 47 2.22 14.18 -4.94
C MET A 47 1.78 13.86 -6.37
N GLN A 48 0.89 12.86 -6.53
CA GLN A 48 0.44 12.40 -7.85
C GLN A 48 -0.79 13.17 -8.37
N GLY A 49 -1.44 13.95 -7.50
CA GLY A 49 -2.59 14.79 -7.85
C GLY A 49 -3.74 14.00 -8.48
N ASN A 50 -4.19 14.45 -9.66
CA ASN A 50 -5.30 13.83 -10.39
C ASN A 50 -4.87 12.64 -11.26
N SER A 51 -3.63 12.16 -11.14
CA SER A 51 -3.16 10.97 -11.85
C SER A 51 -3.73 9.70 -11.21
N SER A 52 -3.91 8.63 -12.00
CA SER A 52 -4.43 7.35 -11.49
C SER A 52 -3.63 6.80 -10.31
N MET A 53 -2.31 7.03 -10.29
CA MET A 53 -1.42 6.66 -9.19
C MET A 53 -1.75 7.31 -7.85
N GLY A 54 -2.41 8.47 -7.83
CA GLY A 54 -2.87 9.10 -6.59
C GLY A 54 -4.05 8.40 -5.92
N TYR A 55 -4.75 7.49 -6.64
CA TYR A 55 -5.99 6.87 -6.18
C TYR A 55 -5.90 5.34 -6.08
N GLN A 56 -5.11 4.72 -6.93
CA GLN A 56 -5.00 3.26 -7.02
C GLN A 56 -3.62 2.80 -7.46
N THR A 57 -3.28 1.56 -7.13
CA THR A 57 -2.14 0.83 -7.68
C THR A 57 -2.27 0.71 -9.21
N PRO A 58 -1.17 0.43 -9.92
CA PRO A 58 -1.24 0.14 -11.36
C PRO A 58 -2.16 -1.03 -11.73
N ASP A 59 -2.38 -1.97 -10.80
CA ASP A 59 -3.37 -3.07 -10.96
C ASP A 59 -4.82 -2.66 -10.69
N GLY A 60 -5.07 -1.40 -10.30
CA GLY A 60 -6.40 -0.87 -10.07
C GLY A 60 -6.96 -1.08 -8.67
N VAL A 61 -6.13 -1.47 -7.69
CA VAL A 61 -6.54 -1.55 -6.29
C VAL A 61 -6.44 -0.16 -5.64
N SER A 62 -7.51 0.33 -5.05
CA SER A 62 -7.47 1.65 -4.42
C SER A 62 -6.60 1.67 -3.16
N TRP A 63 -5.79 2.71 -2.99
CA TRP A 63 -5.00 2.95 -1.76
C TRP A 63 -5.87 3.26 -0.53
N SER A 64 -7.15 3.52 -0.75
CA SER A 64 -8.15 3.75 0.31
C SER A 64 -9.26 2.72 0.28
N ASP A 65 -9.02 1.54 -0.30
CA ASP A 65 -10.00 0.47 -0.32
C ASP A 65 -10.36 0.06 1.12
N SER A 66 -11.66 -0.05 1.41
CA SER A 66 -12.17 -0.43 2.72
C SER A 66 -11.80 -1.86 3.14
N ALA A 67 -11.41 -2.70 2.17
CA ALA A 67 -10.93 -4.05 2.43
C ALA A 67 -9.45 -4.11 2.83
N LEU A 68 -8.71 -2.99 2.80
CA LEU A 68 -7.31 -2.98 3.19
C LEU A 68 -7.16 -3.25 4.68
N ASP A 69 -6.25 -4.16 5.01
CA ASP A 69 -5.74 -4.31 6.37
C ASP A 69 -4.70 -3.21 6.64
N VAL A 70 -5.22 -2.03 7.03
CA VAL A 70 -4.40 -0.85 7.31
C VAL A 70 -3.40 -1.11 8.42
N ALA A 71 -3.75 -1.93 9.42
CA ALA A 71 -2.84 -2.24 10.52
C ALA A 71 -1.60 -2.99 10.02
N ARG A 72 -1.80 -4.01 9.17
CA ARG A 72 -0.67 -4.75 8.59
C ARG A 72 0.16 -3.90 7.62
N LEU A 73 -0.48 -3.01 6.87
CA LEU A 73 0.24 -2.06 6.01
C LEU A 73 1.03 -1.03 6.81
N ASP A 74 0.53 -0.64 7.98
CA ASP A 74 1.26 0.25 8.89
C ASP A 74 2.54 -0.42 9.39
N GLU A 75 2.44 -1.68 9.83
CA GLU A 75 3.60 -2.49 10.21
C GLU A 75 4.61 -2.59 9.06
N LEU A 76 4.15 -2.79 7.82
CA LEU A 76 5.02 -2.78 6.65
C LEU A 76 5.76 -1.44 6.51
N ILE A 77 5.07 -0.30 6.60
CA ILE A 77 5.72 1.02 6.50
C ILE A 77 6.77 1.19 7.61
N GLN A 78 6.47 0.75 8.83
CA GLN A 78 7.41 0.80 9.95
C GLN A 78 8.63 -0.12 9.74
N GLU A 79 8.45 -1.29 9.12
CA GLU A 79 9.55 -2.23 8.77
C GLU A 79 10.51 -1.67 7.71
N LEU A 80 10.08 -0.66 6.93
CA LEU A 80 10.90 -0.04 5.90
C LEU A 80 11.88 1.03 6.43
N ASN A 81 11.64 1.56 7.64
CA ASN A 81 12.44 2.60 8.29
C ASN A 81 13.52 2.03 9.21
#